data_AF-A0A2M6W841-F1
#
_entry.id   AF-A0A2M6W841-F1
#
_cell.length_a   1.000
_cell.length_b   1.000
_cell.length_c   1.000
_cell.angle_alpha   90.00
_cell.angle_beta   90.00
_cell.angle_gamma   90.00
#
_symmetry.space_group_name_H-M   'P 1'
#
loop_
_entity.id
_entity.type
_entity.pdbx_description
1 polymer ?
#
loop_
_entity_poly.entity_id
_entity_poly.type
_entity_poly.pdbx_seq_one_letter_code
_entity_poly.pdbx_strand_id
1 'polypeptide(L)' 'MVYAISVVGPLATVPQIVEIYFRKNVSGISLLSWSLYFLLTIPLILYAVVHKEKPLILMYSINGFFNLSVVIGIFVYR' A
#
# COMPACT_ATOMS: atom_id res chain seq x y z
N MET A 1 18.46 10.80 2.91
CA MET A 1 17.82 10.57 1.59
C MET A 1 16.95 9.32 1.59
N VAL A 2 17.50 8.14 1.94
CA VAL A 2 16.75 6.86 1.94
C VAL A 2 15.48 6.91 2.81
N TYR A 3 15.55 7.43 4.03
CA TYR A 3 14.39 7.58 4.93
C TYR A 3 13.25 8.44 4.35
N ALA A 4 13.58 9.53 3.65
CA ALA A 4 12.56 10.38 3.04
C ALA A 4 11.83 9.63 1.91
N ILE A 5 12.57 8.91 1.08
CA ILE A 5 12.01 8.08 0.00
C ILE A 5 11.15 6.94 0.57
N SER A 6 11.55 6.38 1.72
CA SER A 6 10.79 5.32 2.41
C SER A 6 9.37 5.75 2.77
N VAL A 7 9.17 7.05 3.03
CA VAL A 7 7.86 7.62 3.36
C VAL A 7 7.17 8.15 2.10
N VAL A 8 7.89 8.87 1.24
CA VAL A 8 7.31 9.51 0.05
C VAL A 8 6.83 8.48 -0.98
N GLY A 9 7.54 7.37 -1.16
CA GLY A 9 7.16 6.33 -2.13
C GLY A 9 5.74 5.80 -1.90
N PRO A 10 5.41 5.29 -0.70
CA PRO A 10 4.07 4.83 -0.37
C PRO A 10 2.98 5.90 -0.50
N LEU A 11 3.31 7.19 -0.32
CA LEU A 11 2.30 8.27 -0.46
C LEU A 11 1.72 8.38 -1.87
N ALA A 12 2.36 7.80 -2.88
CA ALA A 12 1.80 7.71 -4.23
C ALA A 12 0.47 6.94 -4.29
N THR A 13 0.15 6.12 -3.28
CA THR A 13 -1.12 5.39 -3.18
C THR A 13 -2.25 6.26 -2.58
N VAL A 14 -1.93 7.39 -1.94
CA VAL A 14 -2.92 8.26 -1.28
C VAL A 14 -3.98 8.79 -2.25
N PRO A 15 -3.65 9.28 -3.47
CA PRO A 15 -4.66 9.71 -4.44
C PRO A 15 -5.69 8.62 -4.77
N GLN A 16 -5.24 7.36 -4.87
CA GLN A 16 -6.15 6.23 -5.11
C GLN A 16 -7.10 6.01 -3.95
N ILE A 17 -6.60 6.08 -2.71
CA ILE A 17 -7.43 5.98 -1.49
C ILE A 17 -8.44 7.13 -1.48
N VAL A 18 -8.02 8.35 -1.82
CA VAL A 18 -8.93 9.51 -1.88
C VAL A 18 -10.04 9.30 -2.91
N GLU A 19 -9.71 8.78 -4.09
CA GLU A 19 -10.72 8.47 -5.12
C GLU A 19 -11.77 7.46 -4.61
N ILE A 20 -11.32 6.40 -3.95
CA ILE A 20 -12.23 5.37 -3.42
C ILE A 20 -13.10 5.92 -2.30
N TYR A 21 -12.52 6.58 -1.29
CA TYR A 21 -13.25 6.96 -0.09
C TYR A 21 -13.99 8.30 -0.19
N PHE A 22 -13.50 9.27 -0.98
CA PHE A 22 -14.19 10.56 -1.14
C PHE A 22 -15.06 10.61 -2.39
N ARG A 23 -14.57 10.10 -3.52
CA ARG A 23 -15.35 10.10 -4.77
C ARG A 23 -16.26 8.88 -4.89
N LYS A 24 -16.12 7.89 -4.02
CA LYS A 24 -16.88 6.62 -4.05
C LYS A 24 -16.75 5.92 -5.40
N ASN A 25 -15.61 6.13 -6.06
CA ASN A 25 -15.36 5.61 -7.39
C ASN A 25 -14.36 4.46 -7.30
N VAL A 26 -14.84 3.27 -7.66
CA VAL A 26 -14.02 2.06 -7.78
C VAL A 26 -13.96 1.53 -9.22
N SER A 27 -14.51 2.28 -10.18
CA SER A 27 -14.55 1.89 -11.59
C SER A 27 -13.13 1.79 -12.16
N GLY A 28 -12.83 0.66 -12.83
CA GLY A 28 -11.52 0.41 -13.43
C GLY A 28 -10.44 -0.05 -12.44
N ILE A 29 -10.76 -0.18 -11.15
CA ILE A 29 -9.81 -0.64 -10.14
C ILE A 29 -9.84 -2.18 -10.05
N SER A 30 -8.69 -2.82 -10.27
CA SER A 30 -8.55 -4.28 -10.21
C SER A 30 -8.35 -4.78 -8.78
N LEU A 31 -9.38 -5.39 -8.19
CA LEU A 31 -9.30 -6.03 -6.87
C LEU A 31 -8.14 -7.03 -6.76
N LEU A 32 -7.93 -7.84 -7.81
CA LEU A 32 -6.87 -8.84 -7.84
C LEU A 32 -5.49 -8.16 -7.74
N SER A 33 -5.26 -7.09 -8.50
CA SER A 33 -3.98 -6.38 -8.49
C SER A 33 -3.65 -5.81 -7.12
N TRP A 34 -4.59 -5.11 -6.48
CA TRP A 34 -4.37 -4.51 -5.16
C TRP A 34 -4.23 -5.54 -4.05
N SER A 35 -4.92 -6.67 -4.16
CA SER A 35 -4.76 -7.81 -3.25
C SER A 35 -3.37 -8.43 -3.37
N LEU A 36 -2.88 -8.61 -4.61
CA LEU A 36 -1.52 -9.11 -4.84
C LEU A 36 -0.46 -8.12 -4.35
N TYR A 37 -0.63 -6.82 -4.57
CA TYR A 37 0.29 -5.81 -4.03
C TYR A 37 0.35 -5.85 -2.50
N PHE A 38 -0.80 -5.96 -1.82
CA PHE A 38 -0.84 -6.14 -0.39
C PHE A 38 -0.09 -7.42 0.05
N LEU A 39 -0.42 -8.57 -0.56
CA LEU A 39 0.21 -9.85 -0.22
C LEU A 39 1.73 -9.83 -0.45
N LEU A 40 2.21 -9.18 -1.51
CA LEU A 40 3.64 -9.03 -1.79
C LEU A 40 4.38 -8.14 -0.80
N THR A 41 3.70 -7.26 -0.07
CA THR A 41 4.36 -6.49 1.01
C THR A 41 4.79 -7.39 2.17
N ILE A 42 4.11 -8.52 2.41
CA ILE A 42 4.42 -9.44 3.51
C ILE A 42 5.85 -10.01 3.40
N PRO A 43 6.25 -10.70 2.30
CA PRO A 43 7.62 -11.21 2.18
C PRO A 43 8.66 -10.09 2.15
N LEU A 44 8.33 -8.89 1.65
CA LEU A 44 9.24 -7.74 1.62
C LEU A 44 9.49 -7.15 3.02
N ILE A 45 8.45 -7.07 3.86
CA ILE A 45 8.59 -6.70 5.27
C ILE A 45 9.44 -7.74 5.99
N LEU A 46 9.17 -9.04 5.80
CA LEU A 46 9.96 -10.11 6.40
C LEU A 46 11.44 -10.03 5.99
N TYR A 47 11.71 -9.83 4.71
CA TYR A 47 13.06 -9.61 4.19
C TYR A 47 13.74 -8.42 4.88
N ALA A 48 13.08 -7.26 4.94
CA ALA A 48 13.62 -6.07 5.55
C ALA A 48 13.88 -6.23 7.07
N VAL A 49 13.03 -6.98 7.77
CA VAL A 49 13.20 -7.31 9.19
C VAL A 49 14.42 -8.21 9.40
N VAL A 50 14.57 -9.28 8.62
CA VAL A 50 15.71 -10.21 8.71
C VAL A 50 17.04 -9.48 8.48
N HIS A 51 17.08 -8.57 7.50
CA HIS A 51 18.27 -7.79 7.17
C HIS A 51 18.44 -6.52 8.03
N LYS A 52 17.52 -6.28 8.98
CA LYS A 52 17.51 -5.12 9.90
C LYS A 52 17.49 -3.76 9.18
N GLU A 53 16.92 -3.71 7.99
CA GLU A 53 16.81 -2.50 7.17
C GLU A 53 15.62 -1.65 7.60
N LYS A 54 15.78 -0.87 8.67
CA LYS A 54 14.73 0.00 9.24
C LYS A 54 13.98 0.85 8.20
N PRO A 55 14.63 1.50 7.21
CA PRO A 55 13.92 2.29 6.21
C PRO A 55 12.98 1.43 5.34
N LEU A 56 13.40 0.23 4.93
CA LEU A 56 12.57 -0.68 4.14
C LEU A 56 11.42 -1.25 4.96
N ILE A 57 11.64 -1.57 6.24
CA ILE A 57 10.56 -1.99 7.14
C ILE A 57 9.48 -0.91 7.15
N LEU A 58 9.86 0.35 7.39
CA LEU A 58 8.93 1.48 7.39
C LEU A 58 8.19 1.62 6.05
N MET A 59 8.93 1.58 4.94
CA MET A 59 8.37 1.73 3.59
C MET A 59 7.32 0.66 3.29
N TYR A 60 7.67 -0.61 3.48
CA TYR A 60 6.76 -1.70 3.14
C TYR A 60 5.60 -1.82 4.14
N SER A 61 5.77 -1.43 5.40
CA SER A 61 4.66 -1.35 6.35
C SER A 61 3.64 -0.28 5.95
N ILE A 62 4.08 0.93 5.58
CA ILE A 62 3.17 1.99 5.11
C ILE A 62 2.50 1.58 3.80
N ASN A 63 3.26 1.04 2.85
CA ASN A 63 2.72 0.57 1.57
C ASN A 63 1.69 -0.55 1.77
N GLY A 64 1.98 -1.52 2.64
CA GLY A 64 1.06 -2.61 2.98
C GLY A 64 -0.24 -2.08 3.57
N PHE A 65 -0.17 -1.13 4.50
CA PHE A 65 -1.34 -0.47 5.07
C PHE A 65 -2.21 0.26 4.02
N PHE A 66 -1.58 0.96 3.08
CA PHE A 66 -2.30 1.64 2.00
C PHE A 66 -2.92 0.67 1.00
N ASN A 67 -2.19 -0.37 0.58
CA ASN A 67 -2.75 -1.39 -0.32
C ASN A 67 -3.93 -2.13 0.34
N LEU A 68 -3.84 -2.43 1.63
CA LEU A 68 -4.96 -3.00 2.39
C LEU A 68 -6.15 -2.04 2.43
N SER A 69 -5.91 -0.75 2.66
CA SER A 69 -6.97 0.27 2.65
C SER A 69 -7.67 0.34 1.29
N VAL A 70 -6.93 0.23 0.18
CA VAL A 70 -7.51 0.15 -1.17
C VAL A 70 -8.37 -1.10 -1.32
N VAL A 71 -7.88 -2.28 -0.93
CA VAL A 71 -8.63 -3.54 -1.00
C VAL A 71 -9.94 -3.44 -0.21
N ILE A 72 -9.88 -2.93 1.03
CA ILE A 72 -11.07 -2.72 1.87
C ILE A 72 -12.03 -1.74 1.19
N GLY A 73 -11.52 -0.61 0.69
CA GLY A 73 -12.34 0.39 0.02
C GLY A 73 -13.05 -0.15 -1.23
N ILE A 74 -12.41 -1.03 -2.00
CA ILE A 74 -13.04 -1.72 -3.13
C ILE A 74 -14.22 -2.57 -2.64
N PHE A 75 -14.05 -3.36 -1.56
CA PHE A 75 -15.15 -4.17 -1.04
C PHE A 75 -16.32 -3.34 -0.49
N VAL A 76 -16.04 -2.17 0.10
CA VAL A 76 -17.07 -1.31 0.71
C VAL A 76 -17.91 -0.55 -0.33
N TYR A 77 -17.31 -0.14 -1.46
CA TYR A 77 -17.97 0.73 -2.46
C TYR A 77 -18.21 0.07 -3.82
N ARG A 78 -18.09 -1.26 -3.90
CA ARG A 78 -18.43 -2.02 -5.11
C ARG A 78 -19.92 -2.27 -5.25
#